data_AF-A0A520CSK5-F1
#
_entry.id   AF-A0A520CSK5-F1
#
_cell.length_a   1.000
_cell.length_b   1.000
_cell.length_c   1.000
_cell.angle_alpha   90.00
_cell.angle_beta   90.00
_cell.angle_gamma   90.00
#
_symmetry.space_group_name_H-M   'P 1'
#
loop_
_entity.id
_entity.type
_entity.pdbx_description
1 polymer ?
#
loop_
_entity_poly.entity_id
_entity_poly.type
_entity_poly.pdbx_seq_one_letter_code
_entity_poly.pdbx_strand_id
1 'polypeptide(L)'
;MLNVLLIDAAPTIACGNTTAGVADVAALTGDKNYLNAIDKIWDNMCGKKIYVNGGIGAVPDGERFGNNYELPNATAYNETCAAIGNVYWNQRMFLLHGSSKYIDVMEKVMYNALLSGVGLDGKTFFYTNAMQIFDGPKHKDVEPGRSGWFECSCCPTNMSRFLPSLSGYIYAQAQNQVYVNLY
;
A
#
# COMPACT_ATOMS: atom_id res chain seq x y z
N MET A 1 1.06 24.30 3.21
CA MET A 1 0.14 23.63 4.17
C MET A 1 -0.64 22.47 3.57
N LEU A 2 -0.69 22.28 2.24
CA LEU A 2 -1.43 21.16 1.62
C LEU A 2 -0.79 19.77 1.76
N ASN A 3 0.50 19.67 2.13
CA ASN A 3 1.30 18.45 1.86
C ASN A 3 1.29 17.38 2.98
N VAL A 4 0.64 17.62 4.13
CA VAL A 4 0.54 16.64 5.24
C VAL A 4 -0.90 16.27 5.57
N LEU A 5 -1.87 17.15 5.27
CA LEU A 5 -3.28 16.89 5.51
C LEU A 5 -3.84 15.70 4.69
N LEU A 6 -3.29 15.44 3.50
CA LEU A 6 -3.78 14.34 2.66
C LEU A 6 -3.53 12.97 3.31
N ILE A 7 -2.34 12.75 3.88
CA ILE A 7 -2.01 11.45 4.48
C ILE A 7 -2.75 11.24 5.81
N ASP A 8 -3.05 12.31 6.56
CA ASP A 8 -3.69 12.17 7.87
C ASP A 8 -5.23 12.08 7.82
N ALA A 9 -5.84 12.53 6.71
CA ALA A 9 -7.30 12.63 6.60
C ALA A 9 -7.94 11.63 5.62
N ALA A 10 -7.18 11.09 4.66
CA ALA A 10 -7.73 10.21 3.63
C ALA A 10 -7.62 8.72 4.00
N PRO A 11 -8.56 7.88 3.52
CA PRO A 11 -8.39 6.44 3.52
C PRO A 11 -7.05 6.04 2.86
N THR A 12 -6.39 5.02 3.39
CA THR A 12 -5.05 4.61 2.94
C THR A 12 -5.04 4.14 1.49
N ILE A 13 -6.09 3.45 1.05
CA ILE A 13 -6.29 3.08 -0.35
C ILE A 13 -6.40 4.31 -1.26
N ALA A 14 -7.15 5.33 -0.83
CA ALA A 14 -7.32 6.55 -1.60
C ALA A 14 -5.98 7.31 -1.71
N CYS A 15 -5.24 7.38 -0.60
CA CYS A 15 -3.90 7.97 -0.60
C CYS A 15 -2.97 7.28 -1.61
N GLY A 16 -2.90 5.95 -1.60
CA GLY A 16 -2.07 5.18 -2.55
C GLY A 16 -2.45 5.43 -4.02
N ASN A 17 -3.74 5.36 -4.35
CA ASN A 17 -4.21 5.58 -5.72
C ASN A 17 -4.01 7.03 -6.19
N THR A 18 -4.33 8.01 -5.33
CA THR A 18 -4.18 9.43 -5.67
C THR A 18 -2.71 9.79 -5.83
N THR A 19 -1.83 9.34 -4.95
CA THR A 19 -0.38 9.63 -5.05
C THR A 19 0.25 8.97 -6.27
N ALA A 20 -0.17 7.75 -6.65
CA ALA A 20 0.21 7.13 -7.92
C ALA A 20 -0.22 7.99 -9.12
N GLY A 21 -1.46 8.49 -9.14
CA GLY A 21 -1.94 9.38 -10.20
C GLY A 21 -1.22 10.73 -10.25
N VAL A 22 -0.91 11.32 -9.09
CA VAL A 22 -0.14 12.57 -9.02
C VAL A 22 1.29 12.36 -9.52
N ALA A 23 1.90 11.21 -9.26
CA ALA A 23 3.22 10.88 -9.80
C ALA A 23 3.21 10.82 -11.34
N ASP A 24 2.18 10.22 -11.95
CA ASP A 24 2.01 10.21 -13.42
C ASP A 24 1.83 11.65 -13.96
N VAL A 25 1.00 12.48 -13.32
CA VAL A 25 0.84 13.89 -13.70
C VAL A 25 2.15 14.66 -13.58
N ALA A 26 2.90 14.46 -12.49
CA ALA A 26 4.18 15.12 -12.27
C ALA A 26 5.22 14.70 -13.32
N ALA A 27 5.25 13.43 -13.71
CA ALA A 27 6.13 12.92 -14.77
C ALA A 27 5.80 13.55 -16.14
N LEU A 28 4.52 13.68 -16.48
CA LEU A 28 4.07 14.21 -17.77
C LEU A 28 4.19 15.74 -17.88
N THR A 29 3.99 16.46 -16.78
CA THR A 29 3.95 17.93 -16.78
C THR A 29 5.26 18.58 -16.32
N GLY A 30 6.10 17.86 -15.57
CA GLY A 30 7.27 18.42 -14.91
C GLY A 30 6.93 19.40 -13.77
N ASP A 31 5.69 19.39 -13.26
CA ASP A 31 5.27 20.31 -12.19
C ASP A 31 6.00 19.99 -10.87
N LYS A 32 6.91 20.88 -10.50
CA LYS A 32 7.73 20.76 -9.28
C LYS A 32 6.91 20.82 -7.99
N ASN A 33 5.72 21.43 -7.99
CA ASN A 33 4.87 21.44 -6.80
C ASN A 33 4.32 20.05 -6.51
N TYR A 34 3.89 19.33 -7.55
CA TYR A 34 3.45 17.95 -7.41
C TYR A 34 4.59 17.04 -7.00
N LEU A 35 5.77 17.14 -7.65
CA LEU A 35 6.97 16.38 -7.26
C LEU A 35 7.31 16.55 -5.77
N ASN A 36 7.44 17.81 -5.33
CA ASN A 36 7.76 18.12 -3.93
C ASN A 36 6.67 17.67 -2.94
N ALA A 37 5.41 17.57 -3.38
CA ALA A 37 4.31 17.10 -2.54
C ALA A 37 4.36 15.58 -2.38
N ILE A 38 4.45 14.83 -3.48
CA ILE A 38 4.47 13.36 -3.43
C ILE A 38 5.71 12.82 -2.73
N ASP A 39 6.87 13.46 -2.91
CA ASP A 39 8.10 13.08 -2.20
C ASP A 39 7.94 13.21 -0.69
N LYS A 40 7.40 14.35 -0.22
CA LYS A 40 7.16 14.59 1.22
C LYS A 40 6.13 13.62 1.80
N ILE A 41 5.08 13.31 1.05
CA ILE A 41 4.04 12.37 1.48
C ILE A 41 4.62 10.95 1.56
N TRP A 42 5.43 10.55 0.58
CA TRP A 42 6.11 9.25 0.54
C TRP A 42 7.11 9.11 1.69
N ASP A 43 7.97 10.11 1.91
CA ASP A 43 8.94 10.11 3.01
C ASP A 43 8.24 10.03 4.38
N ASN A 44 7.07 10.68 4.53
CA ASN A 44 6.29 10.58 5.75
C ASN A 44 5.69 9.17 5.95
N MET A 45 5.11 8.59 4.89
CA MET A 45 4.55 7.25 4.93
C MET A 45 5.62 6.22 5.30
N CYS A 46 6.70 6.15 4.52
CA CYS A 46 7.77 5.17 4.70
C CYS A 46 8.55 5.40 5.99
N GLY A 47 8.73 6.65 6.42
CA GLY A 47 9.53 6.97 7.60
C GLY A 47 8.77 6.83 8.93
N LYS A 48 7.43 6.92 8.91
CA LYS A 48 6.66 7.11 10.16
C LYS A 48 5.34 6.35 10.25
N LYS A 49 4.79 5.85 9.14
CA LYS A 49 3.39 5.34 9.09
C LYS A 49 3.24 4.01 8.35
N ILE A 50 4.33 3.26 8.17
CA ILE A 50 4.33 1.93 7.55
C ILE A 50 4.65 0.86 8.60
N TYR A 51 3.92 -0.26 8.57
CA TYR A 51 4.22 -1.42 9.40
C TYR A 51 5.41 -2.20 8.84
N VAL A 52 6.02 -3.06 9.66
CA VAL A 52 7.21 -3.84 9.27
C VAL A 52 6.97 -4.74 8.04
N ASN A 53 5.73 -5.21 7.86
CA ASN A 53 5.29 -6.01 6.71
C ASN A 53 4.94 -5.15 5.46
N GLY A 54 5.08 -3.83 5.52
CA GLY A 54 4.68 -2.92 4.43
C GLY A 54 3.21 -2.48 4.46
N GLY A 55 2.42 -2.96 5.43
CA GLY A 55 1.03 -2.55 5.60
C GLY A 55 0.92 -1.07 5.95
N ILE A 56 -0.20 -0.46 5.54
CA ILE A 56 -0.57 0.92 5.88
C ILE A 56 -2.03 0.97 6.34
N GLY A 57 -2.33 1.85 7.28
CA GLY A 57 -3.65 1.97 7.89
C GLY A 57 -3.64 1.50 9.33
N ALA A 58 -3.57 2.45 10.26
CA ALA A 58 -3.52 2.18 11.68
C ALA A 58 -4.87 2.34 12.37
N VAL A 59 -5.77 3.14 11.77
CA VAL A 59 -7.06 3.48 12.36
C VAL A 59 -8.16 2.83 11.52
N PRO A 60 -8.91 1.86 12.09
CA PRO A 60 -10.01 1.21 11.40
C PRO A 60 -11.13 2.20 11.00
N ASP A 61 -11.40 3.18 11.86
CA ASP A 61 -12.36 4.23 11.57
C ASP A 61 -11.88 5.14 10.42
N GLY A 62 -12.57 5.03 9.30
CA GLY A 62 -12.21 5.71 8.05
C GLY A 62 -11.05 5.07 7.27
N GLU A 63 -10.61 3.87 7.66
CA GLU A 63 -9.62 3.06 6.93
C GLU A 63 -8.35 3.86 6.61
N ARG A 64 -7.84 4.61 7.59
CA ARG A 64 -6.89 5.72 7.38
C ARG A 64 -5.59 5.54 8.14
N PHE A 65 -4.63 6.41 7.82
CA PHE A 65 -3.42 6.50 8.61
C PHE A 65 -3.72 7.02 10.03
N GLY A 66 -2.95 6.53 11.00
CA GLY A 66 -2.87 7.13 12.34
C GLY A 66 -1.88 8.28 12.36
N ASN A 67 -1.59 8.83 13.53
CA ASN A 67 -0.53 9.81 13.73
C ASN A 67 0.85 9.24 13.37
N ASN A 68 1.88 10.11 13.29
CA ASN A 68 3.25 9.62 13.10
C ASN A 68 3.61 8.63 14.22
N TYR A 69 4.10 7.46 13.84
CA TYR A 69 4.47 6.35 14.72
C TYR A 69 3.31 5.69 15.48
N GLU A 70 2.07 5.99 15.11
CA GLU A 70 0.89 5.27 15.59
C GLU A 70 0.73 3.99 14.78
N LEU A 71 1.33 2.90 15.28
CA LEU A 71 1.36 1.59 14.60
C LEU A 71 0.95 0.47 15.58
N PRO A 72 -0.30 0.46 16.10
CA PRO A 72 -0.75 -0.56 17.04
C PRO A 72 -0.92 -1.92 16.36
N ASN A 73 -0.19 -2.94 16.82
CA ASN A 73 -0.21 -4.26 16.16
C ASN A 73 -1.57 -4.98 16.26
N ALA A 74 -2.21 -4.89 17.42
CA ALA A 74 -3.46 -5.60 17.71
C ALA A 74 -4.70 -5.01 17.03
N THR A 75 -4.65 -3.73 16.64
CA THR A 75 -5.77 -3.02 15.99
C THR A 75 -5.39 -2.48 14.62
N ALA A 76 -4.26 -2.93 14.07
CA ALA A 76 -3.81 -2.52 12.75
C ALA A 76 -4.86 -2.88 11.70
N TYR A 77 -5.27 -1.91 10.90
CA TYR A 77 -6.24 -2.13 9.84
C TYR A 77 -5.58 -2.80 8.64
N ASN A 78 -4.46 -2.23 8.17
CA ASN A 78 -3.62 -2.80 7.11
C ASN A 78 -4.44 -3.44 5.99
N GLU A 79 -5.30 -2.64 5.37
CA GLU A 79 -6.23 -3.14 4.36
C GLU A 79 -5.48 -3.78 3.18
N THR A 80 -5.95 -4.93 2.69
CA THR A 80 -5.36 -5.59 1.52
C THR A 80 -5.37 -4.68 0.28
N CYS A 81 -6.44 -3.90 0.06
CA CYS A 81 -6.45 -2.93 -1.04
C CYS A 81 -5.46 -1.77 -0.84
N ALA A 82 -5.23 -1.34 0.41
CA ALA A 82 -4.23 -0.32 0.68
C ALA A 82 -2.80 -0.83 0.41
N ALA A 83 -2.53 -2.11 0.64
CA ALA A 83 -1.28 -2.75 0.21
C ALA A 83 -1.13 -2.69 -1.32
N ILE A 84 -2.18 -3.03 -2.09
CA ILE A 84 -2.15 -2.91 -3.56
C ILE A 84 -1.94 -1.45 -4.01
N GLY A 85 -2.62 -0.49 -3.37
CA GLY A 85 -2.42 0.94 -3.63
C GLY A 85 -0.98 1.38 -3.35
N ASN A 86 -0.35 0.84 -2.29
CA ASN A 86 1.05 1.11 -1.94
C ASN A 86 2.01 0.52 -2.99
N VAL A 87 1.69 -0.64 -3.58
CA VAL A 87 2.46 -1.18 -4.72
C VAL A 87 2.40 -0.23 -5.91
N TYR A 88 1.20 0.22 -6.30
CA TYR A 88 1.04 1.14 -7.42
C TYR A 88 1.79 2.45 -7.20
N TRP A 89 1.71 3.01 -5.99
CA TRP A 89 2.42 4.22 -5.63
C TRP A 89 3.93 4.05 -5.76
N ASN A 90 4.51 3.01 -5.17
CA ASN A 90 5.95 2.77 -5.25
C ASN A 90 6.44 2.49 -6.68
N GLN A 91 5.66 1.75 -7.48
CA GLN A 91 5.98 1.55 -8.90
C GLN A 91 6.06 2.89 -9.64
N ARG A 92 5.11 3.81 -9.41
CA ARG A 92 5.13 5.14 -10.06
C ARG A 92 6.26 6.03 -9.56
N MET A 93 6.56 6.01 -8.27
CA MET A 93 7.73 6.73 -7.75
C MET A 93 9.03 6.19 -8.33
N PHE A 94 9.16 4.86 -8.50
CA PHE A 94 10.32 4.28 -9.16
C PHE A 94 10.45 4.74 -10.61
N LEU A 95 9.37 4.69 -11.40
CA LEU A 95 9.39 5.15 -12.79
C LEU A 95 9.71 6.64 -12.92
N LEU A 96 9.32 7.44 -11.93
CA LEU A 96 9.57 8.88 -11.89
C LEU A 96 11.01 9.24 -11.50
N HIS A 97 11.60 8.52 -10.55
CA HIS A 97 12.89 8.89 -9.93
C HIS A 97 14.05 7.94 -10.25
N GLY A 98 13.78 6.70 -10.65
CA GLY A 98 14.79 5.66 -10.91
C GLY A 98 15.54 5.16 -9.66
N SER A 99 15.01 5.39 -8.45
CA SER A 99 15.69 5.01 -7.20
C SER A 99 15.18 3.68 -6.65
N SER A 100 16.09 2.76 -6.28
CA SER A 100 15.74 1.42 -5.79
C SER A 100 14.91 1.44 -4.49
N LYS A 101 15.01 2.48 -3.66
CA LYS A 101 14.28 2.59 -2.38
C LYS A 101 12.76 2.38 -2.54
N TYR A 102 12.20 2.78 -3.69
CA TYR A 102 10.78 2.59 -3.98
C TYR A 102 10.48 1.11 -4.24
N ILE A 103 11.36 0.42 -4.97
CA ILE A 103 11.25 -1.02 -5.24
C ILE A 103 11.44 -1.84 -3.96
N ASP A 104 12.33 -1.45 -3.05
CA ASP A 104 12.51 -2.12 -1.75
C ASP A 104 11.21 -2.12 -0.92
N VAL A 105 10.48 -0.99 -0.92
CA VAL A 105 9.17 -0.90 -0.27
C VAL A 105 8.13 -1.68 -1.04
N MET A 106 8.13 -1.60 -2.37
CA MET A 106 7.21 -2.34 -3.23
C MET A 106 7.32 -3.87 -3.01
N GLU A 107 8.54 -4.39 -2.97
CA GLU A 107 8.87 -5.79 -2.68
C GLU A 107 8.35 -6.17 -1.28
N LYS A 108 8.71 -5.39 -0.25
CA LYS A 108 8.22 -5.62 1.12
C LYS A 108 6.70 -5.73 1.18
N VAL A 109 5.98 -4.83 0.52
CA VAL A 109 4.51 -4.83 0.47
C VAL A 109 3.99 -6.07 -0.26
N MET A 110 4.51 -6.38 -1.45
CA MET A 110 4.05 -7.52 -2.25
C MET A 110 4.22 -8.84 -1.51
N TYR A 111 5.42 -9.12 -1.00
CA TYR A 111 5.74 -10.42 -0.40
C TYR A 111 5.20 -10.59 1.02
N ASN A 112 4.65 -9.53 1.65
CA ASN A 112 4.13 -9.61 3.01
C ASN A 112 2.69 -9.09 3.11
N ALA A 113 2.48 -7.76 3.20
CA ALA A 113 1.16 -7.18 3.46
C ALA A 113 0.11 -7.48 2.38
N LEU A 114 0.51 -7.65 1.13
CA LEU A 114 -0.40 -7.98 0.04
C LEU A 114 -0.74 -9.48 0.06
N LEU A 115 0.27 -10.36 0.04
CA LEU A 115 0.05 -11.80 0.00
C LEU A 115 -0.61 -12.35 1.27
N SER A 116 -0.46 -11.69 2.43
CA SER A 116 -1.21 -12.08 3.63
C SER A 116 -2.71 -12.02 3.40
N GLY A 117 -3.18 -11.12 2.53
CA GLY A 117 -4.58 -10.89 2.18
C GLY A 117 -5.28 -12.03 1.44
N VAL A 118 -4.57 -13.06 0.97
CA VAL A 118 -5.15 -14.18 0.21
C VAL A 118 -4.69 -15.53 0.79
N GLY A 119 -5.60 -16.49 0.84
CA GLY A 119 -5.31 -17.87 1.24
C GLY A 119 -4.51 -18.60 0.17
N LEU A 120 -3.74 -19.60 0.57
CA LEU A 120 -3.00 -20.45 -0.37
C LEU A 120 -3.92 -21.25 -1.30
N ASP A 121 -5.20 -21.38 -0.93
CA ASP A 121 -6.26 -21.97 -1.77
C ASP A 121 -6.75 -21.03 -2.88
N GLY A 122 -6.37 -19.75 -2.83
CA GLY A 122 -6.82 -18.69 -3.75
C GLY A 122 -8.31 -18.35 -3.61
N LYS A 123 -8.99 -18.81 -2.56
CA LYS A 123 -10.46 -18.72 -2.41
C LYS A 123 -10.90 -17.97 -1.15
N THR A 124 -9.99 -17.77 -0.21
CA THR A 124 -10.26 -17.06 1.04
C THR A 124 -9.38 -15.82 1.15
N PHE A 125 -9.90 -14.76 1.75
CA PHE A 125 -9.27 -13.44 1.78
C PHE A 125 -9.35 -12.81 3.17
N PHE A 126 -8.38 -11.95 3.48
CA PHE A 126 -8.50 -10.96 4.57
C PHE A 126 -8.82 -9.59 3.95
N TYR A 127 -9.74 -8.87 4.59
CA TYR A 127 -9.88 -7.44 4.38
C TYR A 127 -8.80 -6.71 5.18
N THR A 128 -8.63 -7.07 6.46
CA THR A 128 -7.68 -6.45 7.40
C THR A 128 -6.52 -7.37 7.74
N ASN A 129 -5.29 -6.84 7.77
CA ASN A 129 -4.08 -7.63 8.02
C ASN A 129 -3.42 -7.22 9.35
N ALA A 130 -4.08 -7.55 10.46
CA ALA A 130 -3.58 -7.25 11.80
C ALA A 130 -2.22 -7.91 12.09
N MET A 131 -1.37 -7.23 12.86
CA MET A 131 -0.01 -7.69 13.17
C MET A 131 0.09 -8.52 14.44
N GLN A 132 -0.98 -8.58 15.23
CA GLN A 132 -1.07 -9.38 16.44
C GLN A 132 -2.48 -9.94 16.59
N ILE A 133 -2.57 -11.27 16.64
CA ILE A 133 -3.80 -12.00 16.94
C ILE A 133 -3.59 -12.75 18.26
N PHE A 134 -4.53 -12.63 19.19
CA PHE A 134 -4.48 -13.26 20.52
C PHE A 134 -5.88 -13.70 20.96
N ASP A 135 -5.96 -14.58 21.95
CA ASP A 135 -7.22 -14.98 22.56
C ASP A 135 -7.65 -13.93 23.60
N GLY A 136 -8.74 -13.21 23.33
CA GLY A 136 -9.22 -12.12 24.17
C GLY A 136 -10.13 -11.13 23.41
N PRO A 137 -10.48 -9.99 24.02
CA PRO A 137 -11.23 -8.94 23.34
C PRO A 137 -10.47 -8.42 22.13
N LYS A 138 -11.12 -8.45 20.96
CA LYS A 138 -10.59 -7.95 19.69
C LYS A 138 -11.40 -6.76 19.21
N HIS A 139 -10.78 -5.86 18.46
CA HIS A 139 -11.53 -4.85 17.72
C HIS A 139 -12.42 -5.56 16.69
N LYS A 140 -13.63 -5.04 16.46
CA LYS A 140 -14.64 -5.66 15.57
C LYS A 140 -14.15 -5.86 14.12
N ASP A 141 -13.19 -5.05 13.69
CA ASP A 141 -12.65 -5.06 12.33
C ASP A 141 -11.41 -5.97 12.21
N VAL A 142 -10.98 -6.63 13.30
CA VAL A 142 -9.90 -7.63 13.26
C VAL A 142 -10.49 -8.99 12.99
N GLU A 143 -10.17 -9.52 11.81
CA GLU A 143 -10.71 -10.79 11.35
C GLU A 143 -9.99 -11.97 12.04
N PRO A 144 -10.73 -12.95 12.61
CA PRO A 144 -10.13 -14.12 13.25
C PRO A 144 -9.52 -15.11 12.25
N GLY A 145 -9.90 -15.00 10.97
CA GLY A 145 -9.47 -15.87 9.88
C GLY A 145 -10.00 -15.36 8.54
N ARG A 146 -9.46 -15.90 7.44
CA ARG A 146 -9.85 -15.49 6.09
C ARG A 146 -11.29 -15.93 5.77
N SER A 147 -11.98 -15.12 4.99
CA SER A 147 -13.37 -15.36 4.55
C SER A 147 -13.45 -15.49 3.03
N GLY A 148 -14.44 -16.22 2.52
CA GLY A 148 -14.61 -16.39 1.08
C GLY A 148 -15.04 -15.10 0.37
N TRP A 149 -15.82 -14.25 1.04
CA TRP A 149 -16.36 -13.02 0.48
C TRP A 149 -16.75 -12.03 1.58
N PHE A 150 -16.88 -10.75 1.21
CA PHE A 150 -17.29 -9.66 2.09
C PHE A 150 -18.45 -8.88 1.50
N GLU A 151 -19.19 -8.13 2.33
CA GLU A 151 -20.18 -7.18 1.81
C GLU A 151 -19.48 -6.09 0.96
N CYS A 152 -18.40 -5.51 1.49
CA CYS A 152 -17.46 -4.69 0.73
C CYS A 152 -16.35 -5.57 0.13
N SER A 153 -16.54 -6.05 -1.10
CA SER A 153 -15.63 -7.01 -1.75
C SER A 153 -14.59 -6.36 -2.67
N CYS A 154 -14.03 -5.22 -2.26
CA CYS A 154 -12.89 -4.61 -2.95
C CYS A 154 -11.65 -5.51 -2.89
N CYS A 155 -11.33 -6.11 -1.74
CA CYS A 155 -10.10 -6.88 -1.54
C CYS A 155 -10.00 -8.14 -2.43
N PRO A 156 -11.01 -9.03 -2.51
CA PRO A 156 -10.96 -10.21 -3.37
C PRO A 156 -10.83 -9.86 -4.86
N THR A 157 -11.59 -8.86 -5.32
CA THR A 157 -11.60 -8.44 -6.73
C THR A 157 -10.31 -7.72 -7.12
N ASN A 158 -9.76 -6.90 -6.22
CA ASN A 158 -8.50 -6.21 -6.42
C ASN A 158 -7.32 -7.19 -6.43
N MET A 159 -7.33 -8.19 -5.55
CA MET A 159 -6.34 -9.28 -5.56
C MET A 159 -6.37 -10.07 -6.87
N SER A 160 -7.57 -10.42 -7.34
CA SER A 160 -7.78 -11.20 -8.56
C SER A 160 -7.27 -10.50 -9.82
N ARG A 161 -7.33 -9.15 -9.88
CA ARG A 161 -6.71 -8.40 -10.98
C ARG A 161 -5.21 -8.18 -10.79
N PHE A 162 -4.74 -8.08 -9.54
CA PHE A 162 -3.37 -7.73 -9.24
C PHE A 162 -2.41 -8.88 -9.52
N LEU A 163 -2.68 -10.09 -9.00
CA LEU A 163 -1.75 -11.22 -9.11
C LEU A 163 -1.38 -11.57 -10.57
N PRO A 164 -2.32 -11.62 -11.53
CA PRO A 164 -1.98 -11.85 -12.93
C PRO A 164 -1.13 -10.74 -13.56
N SER A 165 -1.16 -9.53 -13.01
CA SER A 165 -0.38 -8.38 -13.49
C SER A 165 1.06 -8.31 -12.96
N LEU A 166 1.45 -9.25 -12.09
CA LEU A 166 2.74 -9.23 -11.37
C LEU A 166 3.95 -9.11 -12.31
N SER A 167 3.93 -9.77 -13.47
CA SER A 167 5.03 -9.71 -14.45
C SER A 167 5.35 -8.29 -14.92
N GLY A 168 4.37 -7.39 -14.89
CA GLY A 168 4.55 -5.97 -15.24
C GLY A 168 5.34 -5.15 -14.21
N TYR A 169 5.63 -5.70 -13.03
CA TYR A 169 6.40 -5.02 -11.97
C TYR A 169 7.84 -5.54 -11.86
N ILE A 170 8.15 -6.67 -12.49
CA ILE A 170 9.48 -7.31 -12.40
C ILE A 170 10.55 -6.50 -13.13
N TYR A 171 10.19 -5.90 -14.27
CA TYR A 171 11.12 -5.16 -15.11
C TYR A 171 10.63 -3.74 -15.34
N ALA A 172 11.58 -2.83 -15.57
CA ALA A 172 11.30 -1.52 -16.15
C ALA A 172 12.33 -1.18 -17.22
N GLN A 173 11.99 -0.23 -18.08
CA GLN A 173 12.89 0.25 -19.13
C GLN A 173 12.98 1.77 -19.07
N ALA A 174 14.19 2.30 -19.14
CA ALA A 174 14.42 3.71 -19.40
C ALA A 174 15.44 3.83 -20.53
N GLN A 175 15.03 4.43 -21.66
CA GLN A 175 15.86 4.54 -22.86
C GLN A 175 16.44 3.16 -23.28
N ASN A 176 17.77 3.00 -23.22
CA ASN A 176 18.49 1.78 -23.59
C ASN A 176 18.95 0.96 -22.35
N GLN A 177 18.32 1.19 -21.20
CA GLN A 177 18.60 0.48 -19.95
C GLN A 177 17.39 -0.36 -19.55
N VAL A 178 17.65 -1.59 -19.10
CA VAL A 178 16.67 -2.48 -18.50
C VAL A 178 16.97 -2.59 -17.02
N TYR A 179 15.95 -2.38 -16.19
CA TYR A 179 15.99 -2.51 -14.75
C TYR A 179 15.34 -3.85 -14.38
N VAL A 180 15.98 -4.59 -13.49
CA VAL A 180 15.43 -5.80 -12.87
C VAL A 180 15.08 -5.41 -11.44
N ASN A 181 13.78 -5.33 -11.17
CA ASN A 181 13.26 -4.81 -9.91
C ASN A 181 12.99 -5.92 -8.89
N LEU A 182 12.48 -7.07 -9.35
CA LEU A 182 12.08 -8.18 -8.50
C LEU A 182 12.77 -9.47 -8.93
N TYR A 183 12.97 -10.39 -7.98
CA TYR A 183 13.65 -11.66 -8.16
C TYR A 183 12.70 -12.86 -7.97
#